data_AF-A0A136NSM4-F1
#
_entry.id   AF-A0A136NSM4-F1
#
_cell.length_a   1.000
_cell.length_b   1.000
_cell.length_c   1.000
_cell.angle_alpha   90.00
_cell.angle_beta   90.00
_cell.angle_gamma   90.00
#
_symmetry.space_group_name_H-M   'P 1'
#
loop_
_entity.id
_entity.type
_entity.pdbx_description
1 polymer ?
#
loop_
_entity_poly.entity_id
_entity_poly.type
_entity_poly.pdbx_seq_one_letter_code
_entity_poly.pdbx_strand_id
1 'polypeptide(L)'
;MELTGNIVDVLNRKIFAGKVIIEGGKIVSLQPDGGTYDNYIMPGFIDAHVHVESSMLVPSEFARLAVLHGTVATVSDPHEIGNVLGISGVRYMTENGSKVPFKFYFGAPSCVPATAFETAGAEITASDIRELFEKDGLNYLSEMMNYPGVLFNDPVVMEK
;
A
#
# COMPACT_ATOMS: atom_id res chain seq x y z
N MET A 1 6.56 -18.54 -19.38
CA MET A 1 5.46 -19.21 -18.64
C MET A 1 4.17 -18.97 -19.40
N GLU A 2 3.32 -19.98 -19.50
CA GLU A 2 2.00 -19.89 -20.13
C GLU A 2 0.95 -20.27 -19.09
N LEU A 3 -0.12 -19.48 -19.00
CA LEU A 3 -1.29 -19.76 -18.16
C LEU A 3 -2.54 -19.77 -19.04
N THR A 4 -3.51 -20.64 -18.73
CA THR A 4 -4.78 -20.73 -19.46
C THR A 4 -5.97 -20.61 -18.53
N GLY A 5 -7.05 -19.98 -19.00
CA GLY A 5 -8.24 -19.75 -18.20
C GLY A 5 -9.17 -18.71 -18.82
N ASN A 6 -10.23 -18.37 -18.09
CA ASN A 6 -11.08 -17.23 -18.41
C ASN A 6 -10.38 -15.94 -17.98
N ILE A 7 -9.84 -15.19 -18.94
CA ILE A 7 -9.10 -13.95 -18.70
C ILE A 7 -10.10 -12.82 -18.45
N VAL A 8 -9.98 -12.17 -17.29
CA VAL A 8 -10.78 -10.99 -16.91
C VAL A 8 -10.08 -9.73 -17.40
N ASP A 9 -10.58 -9.17 -18.50
CA ASP A 9 -10.12 -7.91 -19.07
C ASP A 9 -10.93 -6.76 -18.47
N VAL A 10 -10.41 -6.21 -17.37
CA VAL A 10 -11.06 -5.15 -16.59
C VAL A 10 -11.23 -3.87 -17.42
N LEU A 11 -10.25 -3.53 -18.26
CA LEU A 11 -10.27 -2.30 -19.06
C LEU A 11 -11.37 -2.36 -20.12
N ASN A 12 -11.49 -3.48 -20.83
CA ASN A 12 -12.49 -3.67 -21.87
C ASN A 12 -13.81 -4.28 -21.35
N ARG A 13 -13.92 -4.52 -20.03
CA ARG A 13 -15.11 -5.07 -19.36
C ARG A 13 -15.63 -6.36 -19.98
N LYS A 14 -14.72 -7.26 -20.33
CA LYS A 14 -15.05 -8.55 -20.96
C LYS A 14 -14.30 -9.69 -20.30
N ILE A 15 -14.84 -10.89 -20.47
CA ILE A 15 -14.22 -12.14 -20.06
C ILE A 15 -14.13 -13.02 -21.30
N PHE A 16 -12.96 -13.60 -21.56
CA PHE A 16 -12.77 -14.52 -22.67
C PHE A 16 -11.81 -15.65 -22.31
N ALA A 17 -12.04 -16.83 -22.87
CA ALA A 17 -11.13 -17.96 -22.77
C ALA A 17 -9.85 -17.69 -23.58
N GLY A 18 -8.70 -17.91 -22.95
CA GLY A 18 -7.43 -17.69 -23.64
C GLY A 18 -6.19 -18.03 -22.82
N LYS A 19 -5.06 -17.62 -23.39
CA LYS A 19 -3.71 -17.82 -22.87
C LYS A 19 -3.06 -16.50 -22.46
N VAL A 20 -2.39 -16.50 -21.30
CA VAL A 20 -1.51 -15.41 -20.85
C VAL A 20 -0.07 -15.86 -21.03
N ILE A 21 0.67 -15.14 -21.88
CA ILE A 21 2.09 -15.42 -22.16
C ILE A 21 2.95 -14.48 -21.32
N ILE A 22 3.84 -15.05 -20.50
CA ILE A 22 4.71 -14.33 -19.58
C ILE A 22 6.18 -14.64 -19.87
N GLU A 23 6.96 -13.59 -20.12
CA GLU A 23 8.40 -13.64 -20.39
C GLU A 23 9.12 -12.60 -19.52
N GLY A 24 10.22 -12.99 -18.87
CA GLY A 24 10.99 -12.08 -18.02
C GLY A 24 10.18 -11.43 -16.88
N GLY A 25 9.16 -12.12 -16.36
CA GLY A 25 8.27 -11.58 -15.31
C GLY A 25 7.24 -10.56 -15.81
N LYS A 26 7.10 -10.37 -17.13
CA LYS A 26 6.14 -9.46 -17.74
C LYS A 26 5.15 -10.23 -18.62
N ILE A 27 3.90 -9.78 -18.61
CA ILE A 27 2.90 -10.25 -19.58
C ILE A 27 3.27 -9.65 -20.94
N VAL A 28 3.50 -10.51 -21.94
CA VAL A 28 3.88 -10.08 -23.31
C VAL A 28 2.74 -10.26 -24.31
N SER A 29 1.78 -11.13 -24.04
CA SER A 29 0.64 -11.38 -24.94
C SER A 29 -0.54 -12.00 -24.21
N LEU A 30 -1.76 -11.68 -24.68
CA LEU A 30 -3.01 -12.34 -24.34
C LEU A 30 -3.62 -12.89 -25.63
N GLN A 31 -3.92 -14.19 -25.68
CA GLN A 31 -4.38 -14.85 -26.90
C GLN A 31 -5.70 -15.57 -26.65
N PRO A 32 -6.83 -15.13 -27.23
CA PRO A 32 -8.07 -15.89 -27.20
C PRO A 32 -7.89 -17.24 -27.89
N ASP A 33 -8.42 -18.31 -27.30
CA ASP A 33 -8.29 -19.67 -27.85
C ASP A 33 -9.61 -20.43 -28.00
N GLY A 34 -10.73 -19.86 -27.51
CA GLY A 34 -12.04 -20.50 -27.56
C GLY A 34 -12.19 -21.73 -26.67
N GLY A 35 -11.27 -21.93 -25.71
CA GLY A 35 -11.32 -23.01 -24.74
C GLY A 35 -12.50 -22.90 -23.78
N THR A 36 -12.73 -23.97 -23.02
CA THR A 36 -13.66 -23.99 -21.89
C THR A 36 -12.85 -24.23 -20.63
N TYR A 37 -12.94 -23.32 -19.68
CA TYR A 37 -12.14 -23.33 -18.46
C TYR A 37 -13.06 -23.10 -17.25
N ASP A 38 -12.76 -23.76 -16.12
CA ASP A 38 -13.48 -23.56 -14.86
C ASP A 38 -12.83 -22.48 -13.98
N ASN A 39 -11.60 -22.08 -14.29
CA ASN A 39 -10.82 -21.08 -13.57
C ASN A 39 -10.85 -19.70 -14.24
N TYR A 40 -10.53 -18.67 -13.45
CA TYR A 40 -10.37 -17.30 -13.91
C TYR A 40 -8.95 -16.81 -13.69
N ILE A 41 -8.46 -15.97 -14.61
CA ILE A 41 -7.19 -15.27 -14.50
C ILE A 41 -7.51 -13.78 -14.46
N MET A 42 -7.09 -13.11 -13.39
CA MET A 42 -7.32 -11.68 -13.19
C MET A 42 -6.07 -10.98 -12.64
N PRO A 43 -5.96 -9.64 -12.78
CA PRO A 43 -4.94 -8.89 -12.09
C PRO A 43 -5.02 -9.10 -10.57
N GLY A 44 -3.87 -9.16 -9.91
CA GLY A 44 -3.83 -9.17 -8.44
C GLY A 44 -4.44 -7.89 -7.86
N PHE A 45 -5.04 -8.02 -6.68
CA PHE A 45 -5.71 -6.89 -6.01
C PHE A 45 -4.69 -5.94 -5.40
N ILE A 46 -5.04 -4.66 -5.40
CA ILE A 46 -4.31 -3.60 -4.72
C ILE A 46 -5.26 -2.99 -3.71
N ASP A 47 -4.89 -3.05 -2.43
CA ASP A 47 -5.63 -2.34 -1.39
C ASP A 47 -5.23 -0.86 -1.41
N ALA A 48 -6.21 0.03 -1.52
CA ALA A 48 -6.00 1.45 -1.75
C ALA A 48 -5.75 2.24 -0.46
N HIS A 49 -6.04 1.67 0.72
CA HIS A 49 -5.74 2.27 2.01
C HIS A 49 -5.85 1.23 3.12
N VAL A 50 -4.75 0.94 3.82
CA VAL A 50 -4.74 -0.02 4.93
C VAL A 50 -3.70 0.32 6.00
N HIS A 51 -4.01 -0.01 7.25
CA HIS A 51 -3.07 0.00 8.37
C HIS A 51 -2.67 -1.46 8.66
N VAL A 52 -1.40 -1.81 8.43
CA VAL A 52 -0.93 -3.19 8.63
C VAL A 52 -1.00 -3.55 10.12
N GLU A 53 -0.75 -2.57 10.99
CA GLU A 53 -0.74 -2.70 12.44
C GLU A 53 -2.09 -3.18 13.00
N SER A 54 -3.21 -2.82 12.36
CA SER A 54 -4.55 -3.29 12.73
C SER A 54 -4.72 -4.81 12.63
N SER A 55 -3.86 -5.48 11.87
CA SER A 55 -3.81 -6.95 11.80
C SER A 55 -3.02 -7.61 12.94
N MET A 56 -2.37 -6.81 13.79
CA MET A 56 -1.43 -7.25 14.83
C MET A 56 -0.22 -8.04 14.29
N LEU A 57 0.12 -7.85 13.01
CA LEU A 57 1.25 -8.50 12.34
C LEU A 57 2.29 -7.47 11.89
N VAL A 58 3.52 -7.95 11.71
CA VAL A 58 4.54 -7.22 10.97
C VAL A 58 4.26 -7.32 9.45
N PRO A 59 4.74 -6.37 8.63
CA PRO A 59 4.51 -6.35 7.18
C PRO A 59 4.79 -7.68 6.48
N SER A 60 5.89 -8.37 6.80
CA SER A 60 6.22 -9.65 6.18
C SER A 60 5.17 -10.75 6.44
N GLU A 61 4.59 -10.80 7.64
CA GLU A 61 3.56 -11.77 8.00
C GLU A 61 2.19 -11.40 7.44
N PHE A 62 1.88 -10.10 7.41
CA PHE A 62 0.71 -9.60 6.70
C PHE A 62 0.74 -10.01 5.22
N ALA A 63 1.86 -9.77 4.54
CA ALA A 63 2.06 -10.15 3.14
C ALA A 63 1.85 -11.65 2.92
N ARG A 64 2.41 -12.50 3.81
CA ARG A 64 2.29 -13.96 3.72
C ARG A 64 0.83 -14.43 3.71
N LEU A 65 -0.07 -13.76 4.43
CA LEU A 65 -1.49 -14.08 4.45
C LEU A 65 -2.25 -13.41 3.30
N ALA A 66 -1.98 -12.12 3.04
CA ALA A 66 -2.68 -11.34 2.01
C ALA A 66 -2.57 -11.95 0.60
N VAL A 67 -1.38 -12.46 0.24
CA VAL A 67 -1.14 -13.05 -1.09
C VAL A 67 -1.98 -14.30 -1.36
N LEU A 68 -2.37 -15.05 -0.32
CA LEU A 68 -3.22 -16.23 -0.46
C LEU A 68 -4.62 -15.88 -0.97
N HIS A 69 -5.04 -14.62 -0.79
CA HIS A 69 -6.34 -14.10 -1.19
C HIS A 69 -6.25 -13.21 -2.45
N GLY A 70 -5.09 -13.18 -3.13
CA GLY A 70 -4.91 -12.48 -4.40
C GLY A 70 -4.48 -11.02 -4.29
N THR A 71 -4.33 -10.48 -3.08
CA THR A 71 -3.77 -9.14 -2.86
C THR A 71 -2.26 -9.16 -3.09
N VAL A 72 -1.74 -8.25 -3.90
CA VAL A 72 -0.31 -8.21 -4.28
C VAL A 72 0.38 -6.91 -3.89
N ALA A 73 -0.40 -5.89 -3.51
CA ALA A 73 0.10 -4.59 -3.10
C ALA A 73 -0.86 -3.88 -2.15
N THR A 74 -0.34 -2.97 -1.35
CA THR A 74 -1.12 -2.07 -0.48
C THR A 74 -0.58 -0.65 -0.55
N VAL A 75 -1.47 0.32 -0.46
CA VAL A 75 -1.17 1.69 -0.07
C VAL A 75 -1.39 1.76 1.44
N SER A 76 -0.29 1.88 2.18
CA SER A 76 -0.28 1.64 3.63
C SER A 76 0.08 2.90 4.41
N ASP A 77 -0.71 3.18 5.45
CA ASP A 77 -0.43 4.25 6.40
C ASP A 77 0.09 3.69 7.73
N PRO A 78 1.39 3.85 8.05
CA PRO A 78 1.98 3.35 9.28
C PRO A 78 1.78 4.31 10.46
N HIS A 79 0.63 4.99 10.56
CA HIS A 79 0.41 6.02 11.58
C HIS A 79 0.31 5.46 13.00
N GLU A 80 0.01 4.17 13.15
CA GLU A 80 -0.18 3.55 14.47
C GLU A 80 1.18 3.41 15.15
N ILE A 81 2.15 2.82 14.44
CA ILE A 81 3.54 2.76 14.91
C ILE A 81 4.19 4.15 14.91
N GLY A 82 3.77 5.04 14.02
CA GLY A 82 4.17 6.44 13.99
C GLY A 82 3.84 7.16 15.30
N ASN A 83 2.63 6.97 15.84
CA ASN A 83 2.24 7.51 17.14
C ASN A 83 3.07 6.99 18.32
N VAL A 84 3.62 5.77 18.21
CA VAL A 84 4.40 5.15 19.29
C VAL A 84 5.89 5.50 19.19
N LEU A 85 6.47 5.45 17.99
CA LEU A 85 7.92 5.49 17.76
C LEU A 85 8.38 6.58 16.77
N GLY A 86 7.46 7.39 16.24
CA GLY A 86 7.75 8.45 15.27
C GLY A 86 8.35 7.89 13.97
N ILE A 87 9.28 8.63 13.38
CA ILE A 87 9.96 8.25 12.13
C ILE A 87 10.68 6.90 12.23
N SER A 88 11.14 6.50 13.43
CA SER A 88 11.79 5.20 13.63
C SER A 88 10.81 4.03 13.46
N GLY A 89 9.55 4.23 13.86
CA GLY A 89 8.46 3.26 13.63
C GLY A 89 8.13 3.12 12.14
N VAL A 90 8.08 4.24 11.42
CA VAL A 90 7.87 4.25 9.96
C VAL A 90 8.98 3.49 9.25
N ARG A 91 10.25 3.76 9.58
CA ARG A 91 11.41 3.05 9.03
C ARG A 91 11.39 1.55 9.33
N TYR A 92 10.98 1.16 10.54
CA TYR A 92 10.81 -0.26 10.87
C TYR A 92 9.82 -0.95 9.92
N MET A 93 8.69 -0.31 9.61
CA MET A 93 7.67 -0.88 8.72
C MET A 93 8.19 -0.98 7.28
N THR A 94 8.84 0.06 6.77
CA THR A 94 9.40 0.06 5.41
C THR A 94 10.52 -0.98 5.27
N GLU A 95 11.44 -1.05 6.23
CA GLU A 95 12.51 -2.03 6.27
C GLU A 95 11.98 -3.46 6.36
N ASN A 96 10.96 -3.70 7.20
CA ASN A 96 10.36 -5.04 7.30
C ASN A 96 9.64 -5.44 6.00
N GLY A 97 8.85 -4.53 5.42
CA GLY A 97 8.13 -4.74 4.17
C GLY A 97 9.06 -5.02 2.99
N SER A 98 10.25 -4.42 2.96
CA SER A 98 11.25 -4.62 1.89
C SER A 98 11.81 -6.04 1.80
N LYS A 99 11.60 -6.88 2.84
CA LYS A 99 12.13 -8.25 2.92
C LYS A 99 11.28 -9.27 2.15
N VAL A 100 10.13 -8.87 1.63
CA VAL A 100 9.18 -9.74 0.92
C VAL A 100 8.83 -9.16 -0.46
N PRO A 101 8.41 -9.97 -1.44
CA PRO A 101 8.09 -9.49 -2.79
C PRO A 101 6.73 -8.75 -2.89
N PHE A 102 6.00 -8.63 -1.78
CA PHE A 102 4.75 -7.89 -1.71
C PHE A 102 5.02 -6.38 -1.79
N LYS A 103 4.22 -5.65 -2.57
CA LYS A 103 4.46 -4.23 -2.80
C LYS A 103 3.75 -3.37 -1.77
N PHE A 104 4.47 -3.00 -0.72
CA PHE A 104 4.01 -1.99 0.21
C PHE A 104 4.36 -0.59 -0.31
N TYR A 105 3.35 0.25 -0.45
CA TYR A 105 3.50 1.68 -0.71
C TYR A 105 3.21 2.44 0.58
N PHE A 106 4.21 2.61 1.43
CA PHE A 106 4.04 3.35 2.68
C PHE A 106 3.97 4.87 2.46
N GLY A 107 3.02 5.52 3.12
CA GLY A 107 2.88 6.97 3.18
C GLY A 107 3.50 7.55 4.45
N ALA A 108 3.74 8.86 4.45
CA ALA A 108 4.20 9.56 5.65
C ALA A 108 2.99 9.89 6.55
N PRO A 109 2.97 9.44 7.82
CA PRO A 109 1.86 9.74 8.72
C PRO A 109 1.66 11.25 8.90
N SER A 110 0.43 11.73 8.70
CA SER A 110 0.13 13.17 8.66
C SER A 110 -0.18 13.77 10.05
N CYS A 111 -0.80 13.00 10.94
CA CYS A 111 -1.37 13.44 12.21
C CYS A 111 -0.80 12.62 13.37
N VAL A 112 0.44 12.91 13.76
CA VAL A 112 1.09 12.30 14.93
C VAL A 112 1.60 13.41 15.86
N PRO A 113 1.00 13.60 17.06
CA PRO A 113 -0.25 12.97 17.53
C PRO A 113 -1.48 13.37 16.70
N ALA A 114 -2.60 12.65 16.86
CA ALA A 114 -3.86 12.99 16.19
C ALA A 114 -4.49 14.25 16.78
N THR A 115 -4.25 14.52 18.07
CA THR A 115 -4.72 15.72 18.76
C THR A 115 -3.71 16.29 19.74
N ALA A 116 -3.77 17.60 20.01
CA ALA A 116 -2.96 18.24 21.06
C ALA A 116 -3.45 17.92 22.49
N PHE A 117 -4.60 17.25 22.64
CA PHE A 117 -5.18 16.92 23.94
C PHE A 117 -4.71 15.56 24.50
N GLU A 118 -3.88 14.83 23.77
CA GLU A 118 -3.39 13.51 24.17
C GLU A 118 -1.89 13.50 24.43
N THR A 119 -1.40 12.39 24.98
CA THR A 119 0.03 12.11 25.08
C THR A 119 0.35 10.96 24.14
N ALA A 120 1.19 11.21 23.15
CA ALA A 120 1.71 10.20 22.23
C ALA A 120 3.16 9.83 22.55
N GLY A 121 3.62 8.70 22.01
CA GLY A 121 5.02 8.28 22.13
C GLY A 121 5.97 9.11 21.26
N ALA A 122 5.44 9.79 20.25
CA ALA A 122 6.21 10.64 19.35
C ALA A 122 5.36 11.77 18.73
N GLU A 123 6.06 12.67 18.03
CA GLU A 123 5.50 13.70 17.16
C GLU A 123 6.17 13.56 15.78
N ILE A 124 5.41 13.75 14.70
CA ILE A 124 5.94 13.78 13.32
C ILE A 124 5.66 15.16 12.72
N THR A 125 6.73 15.93 12.54
CA THR A 125 6.71 17.31 12.03
C THR A 125 6.79 17.35 10.50
N ALA A 126 6.57 18.53 9.90
CA ALA A 126 6.79 18.73 8.46
C ALA A 126 8.25 18.47 8.04
N SER A 127 9.22 18.72 8.93
CA SER A 127 10.63 18.38 8.70
C SER A 127 10.84 16.87 8.63
N ASP A 128 10.18 16.10 9.49
CA ASP A 128 10.27 14.64 9.49
C ASP A 128 9.62 14.05 8.23
N ILE A 129 8.50 14.61 7.78
CA ILE A 129 7.84 14.23 6.52
C ILE A 129 8.77 14.50 5.33
N ARG A 130 9.41 15.68 5.29
CA ARG A 130 10.40 15.99 4.25
C ARG A 130 11.56 15.01 4.27
N GLU A 131 12.06 14.64 5.45
CA GLU A 131 13.09 13.62 5.60
C GLU A 131 12.63 12.26 5.05
N LEU A 132 11.42 11.81 5.38
CA LEU A 132 10.84 10.57 4.88
C LEU A 132 10.73 10.56 3.34
N PHE A 133 10.40 11.70 2.73
CA PHE A 133 10.34 11.81 1.27
C PHE A 133 11.71 11.81 0.62
N GLU A 134 12.63 12.63 1.12
CA GLU A 134 13.94 12.85 0.48
C GLU A 134 14.93 11.71 0.74
N LYS A 135 14.91 11.11 1.93
CA LYS A 135 15.89 10.09 2.35
C LYS A 135 15.34 8.68 2.32
N ASP A 136 14.08 8.49 2.68
CA ASP A 136 13.47 7.16 2.82
C ASP A 136 12.61 6.77 1.59
N GLY A 137 12.40 7.70 0.65
CA GLY A 137 11.72 7.42 -0.62
C GLY A 137 10.21 7.24 -0.52
N LEU A 138 9.59 7.73 0.56
CA LEU A 138 8.14 7.81 0.67
C LEU A 138 7.62 8.87 -0.32
N ASN A 139 6.47 8.64 -0.94
CA ASN A 139 6.03 9.44 -2.09
C ASN A 139 4.72 10.20 -1.87
N TYR A 140 4.11 10.06 -0.70
CA TYR A 140 2.84 10.70 -0.42
C TYR A 140 2.61 10.87 1.09
N LEU A 141 1.81 11.87 1.43
CA LEU A 141 1.28 12.05 2.76
C LEU A 141 0.10 11.08 2.93
N SER A 142 0.09 10.32 4.04
CA SER A 142 -1.03 9.47 4.41
C SER A 142 -2.30 10.28 4.73
N GLU A 143 -3.38 9.62 5.17
CA GLU A 143 -4.66 10.27 5.39
C GLU A 143 -4.56 11.49 6.33
N MET A 144 -5.09 12.63 5.89
CA MET A 144 -5.08 13.86 6.68
C MET A 144 -6.33 13.94 7.55
N MET A 145 -6.24 13.45 8.78
CA MET A 145 -7.37 13.39 9.71
C MET A 145 -7.70 14.73 10.36
N ASN A 146 -6.72 15.65 10.46
CA ASN A 146 -6.95 17.01 10.95
C ASN A 146 -7.60 17.89 9.86
N TYR A 147 -8.80 17.48 9.43
CA TYR A 147 -9.62 18.22 8.50
C TYR A 147 -9.97 19.65 8.99
N PRO A 148 -10.16 19.93 10.29
CA PRO A 148 -10.39 21.32 10.73
C PRO A 148 -9.18 22.20 10.44
N GLY A 149 -7.97 21.72 10.72
CA GLY A 149 -6.74 22.44 10.40
C GLY A 149 -6.61 22.74 8.90
N VAL A 150 -6.99 21.79 8.03
CA VAL A 150 -7.04 22.03 6.58
C VAL A 150 -8.06 23.12 6.24
N LEU A 151 -9.29 23.05 6.76
CA LEU A 151 -10.35 24.01 6.46
C LEU A 151 -10.05 25.43 6.97
N PHE A 152 -9.33 25.55 8.09
CA PHE A 152 -8.99 26.82 8.72
C PHE A 152 -7.58 27.33 8.38
N ASN A 153 -6.88 26.67 7.45
CA ASN A 153 -5.49 26.99 7.07
C ASN A 153 -4.56 27.08 8.30
N ASP A 154 -4.65 26.09 9.19
CA ASP A 154 -3.75 25.98 10.33
C ASP A 154 -2.29 25.94 9.83
N PRO A 155 -1.40 26.83 10.29
CA PRO A 155 -0.05 26.94 9.74
C PRO A 155 0.76 25.64 9.81
N VAL A 156 0.59 24.83 10.86
CA VAL A 156 1.33 23.58 11.05
C VAL A 156 0.80 22.52 10.09
N VAL A 157 -0.51 22.47 9.88
CA VAL A 157 -1.13 21.59 8.88
C VAL A 157 -0.70 21.96 7.47
N MET A 158 -0.70 23.24 7.12
CA MET A 158 -0.34 23.72 5.77
C MET A 158 1.15 23.59 5.45
N GLU A 159 2.01 23.41 6.46
CA GLU A 159 3.43 23.15 6.26
C GLU A 159 3.72 21.71 5.80
N LYS A 160 2.81 20.78 6.11
CA LYS A 160 2.93 19.34 5.76
C LYS A 160 2.49 19.08 4.32
#